data_AF-A0AAV4UD86-F1
#
_entry.id   AF-A0AAV4UD86-F1
#
_cell.length_a   1.000
_cell.length_b   1.000
_cell.length_c   1.000
_cell.angle_alpha   90.00
_cell.angle_beta   90.00
_cell.angle_gamma   90.00
#
_symmetry.space_group_name_H-M   'P 1'
#
loop_
_entity.id
_entity.type
_entity.pdbx_description
1 polymer ?
#
loop_
_entity_poly.entity_id
_entity_poly.type
_entity_poly.pdbx_seq_one_letter_code
_entity_poly.pdbx_strand_id
1 'polypeptide(L)'
;MPLSVQLSKSNKNSVYLRHVDLNSGGIYRCEISAEAPSFDTAEAEKEMKVFVLPSEGPTLTGGNQEYRIGDTVVVNCTSAKSKPAATLRWYINDELVSQENSPVRS
;
A
#
# COMPACT_ATOMS: atom_id res chain seq x y z
N MET A 1 -13.76 10.34 10.43
CA MET A 1 -14.90 10.96 9.74
C MET A 1 -15.29 10.07 8.57
N PRO A 2 -16.58 9.97 8.21
CA PRO A 2 -17.02 9.13 7.10
C PRO A 2 -16.53 9.67 5.75
N LEU A 3 -16.35 8.77 4.79
CA LEU A 3 -16.12 9.09 3.38
C LEU A 3 -17.24 10.01 2.89
N SER A 4 -16.88 11.11 2.20
CA SER A 4 -17.86 12.10 1.75
C SER A 4 -17.46 12.74 0.44
N VAL A 5 -18.44 13.09 -0.39
CA VAL A 5 -18.21 13.81 -1.65
C VAL A 5 -18.15 15.31 -1.36
N GLN A 6 -17.10 15.98 -1.84
CA GLN A 6 -17.00 17.44 -1.81
C GLN A 6 -17.58 18.03 -3.09
N LEU A 7 -18.86 18.41 -3.04
CA LEU A 7 -19.58 18.97 -4.19
C LEU A 7 -18.92 20.24 -4.75
N SER A 8 -18.39 21.13 -3.90
CA SER A 8 -17.73 22.37 -4.35
C SER A 8 -16.43 22.17 -5.16
N LYS A 9 -15.86 20.96 -5.13
CA LYS A 9 -14.69 20.56 -5.94
C LYS A 9 -15.02 19.52 -7.01
N SER A 10 -16.29 19.14 -7.12
CA SER A 10 -16.75 18.13 -8.06
C SER A 10 -17.46 18.79 -9.24
N ASN A 11 -17.56 18.08 -10.36
CA ASN A 11 -18.28 18.52 -11.55
C ASN A 11 -18.87 17.32 -12.29
N LYS A 12 -19.41 17.55 -13.50
CA LYS A 12 -20.09 16.52 -14.31
C LYS A 12 -19.20 15.31 -14.69
N ASN A 13 -17.88 15.44 -14.63
CA ASN A 13 -16.93 14.42 -15.06
C ASN A 13 -15.94 14.02 -13.96
N SER A 14 -15.99 14.63 -12.78
CA SER A 14 -15.01 14.40 -11.72
C SER A 14 -15.63 14.53 -10.33
N VAL A 15 -15.39 13.53 -9.48
CA VAL A 15 -15.87 13.47 -8.10
C VAL A 15 -14.68 13.62 -7.14
N TYR A 16 -14.75 14.59 -6.24
CA TYR A 16 -13.73 14.79 -5.20
C TYR A 16 -14.18 14.16 -3.89
N LEU A 17 -13.45 13.16 -3.38
CA LEU A 17 -13.73 12.46 -2.13
C LEU A 17 -12.90 13.02 -0.97
N ARG A 18 -13.50 13.13 0.21
CA ARG A 18 -12.86 13.49 1.48
C ARG A 18 -12.94 12.35 2.48
N HIS A 19 -11.96 12.34 3.40
CA HIS A 19 -11.81 11.31 4.43
C HIS A 19 -11.60 9.92 3.82
N VAL A 20 -10.79 9.85 2.76
CA VAL A 20 -10.38 8.60 2.13
C VAL A 20 -9.48 7.83 3.10
N ASP A 21 -9.80 6.56 3.29
CA ASP A 21 -9.04 5.61 4.11
C ASP A 21 -8.86 4.28 3.37
N LEU A 22 -8.27 3.28 4.05
CA LEU A 22 -8.03 1.97 3.47
C LEU A 22 -9.30 1.23 3.02
N ASN A 23 -10.45 1.52 3.62
CA ASN A 23 -11.74 0.90 3.31
C ASN A 23 -12.44 1.60 2.14
N SER A 24 -11.99 2.81 1.80
CA SER A 24 -12.50 3.58 0.68
C SER A 24 -12.03 3.00 -0.68
N GLY A 25 -10.99 2.17 -0.68
CA GLY A 25 -10.52 1.49 -1.89
C GLY A 25 -11.53 0.46 -2.41
N GLY A 26 -11.62 0.32 -3.74
CA GLY A 26 -12.60 -0.57 -4.37
C GLY A 26 -12.91 -0.15 -5.81
N ILE A 27 -13.90 -0.82 -6.41
CA ILE A 27 -14.39 -0.48 -7.75
C ILE A 27 -15.44 0.64 -7.62
N TYR A 28 -15.22 1.72 -8.36
CA TYR A 28 -16.16 2.82 -8.50
C TYR A 28 -16.79 2.76 -9.88
N ARG A 29 -18.12 2.87 -9.92
CA ARG A 29 -18.94 2.82 -11.14
C ARG A 29 -19.54 4.20 -11.41
N CYS A 30 -19.41 4.65 -12.64
CA CYS A 30 -20.16 5.79 -13.17
C CYS A 30 -21.27 5.22 -14.08
N GLU A 31 -22.51 5.67 -13.85
CA GLU A 31 -23.68 5.21 -14.59
C GLU A 31 -24.47 6.41 -15.11
N ILE A 32 -24.91 6.33 -16.36
CA ILE A 32 -25.72 7.33 -17.04
C ILE A 32 -26.92 6.62 -17.65
N SER A 33 -28.13 7.00 -17.26
CA SER A 33 -29.37 6.44 -17.78
C SER A 33 -30.14 7.48 -18.59
N ALA A 34 -30.61 7.08 -19.77
CA ALA A 34 -31.58 7.81 -20.55
C ALA A 34 -32.99 7.64 -19.95
N GLU A 35 -33.83 8.65 -20.10
CA GLU A 35 -35.23 8.58 -19.68
C GLU A 35 -36.10 7.87 -20.74
N ALA A 36 -37.41 7.78 -20.48
CA ALA A 36 -38.38 7.24 -21.43
C ALA A 36 -38.25 7.91 -22.81
N PRO A 37 -38.45 7.15 -23.91
CA PRO A 37 -38.97 5.79 -23.97
C PRO A 37 -37.91 4.67 -23.94
N SER A 38 -36.62 4.96 -24.06
CA SER A 38 -35.60 3.93 -24.29
C SER A 38 -35.00 3.34 -23.01
N PHE A 39 -34.94 4.10 -21.91
CA PHE A 39 -34.40 3.65 -20.62
C PHE A 39 -32.98 3.04 -20.70
N ASP A 40 -32.21 3.37 -21.73
CA ASP A 40 -30.86 2.85 -21.94
C ASP A 40 -29.94 3.29 -20.80
N THR A 41 -29.01 2.43 -20.39
CA THR A 41 -28.01 2.75 -19.36
C THR A 41 -26.61 2.44 -19.88
N ALA A 42 -25.73 3.44 -19.80
CA ALA A 42 -24.31 3.30 -20.06
C ALA A 42 -23.55 3.37 -18.74
N GLU A 43 -22.55 2.51 -18.60
CA GLU A 43 -21.75 2.42 -17.38
C GLU A 43 -20.26 2.28 -17.67
N ALA A 44 -19.44 2.71 -16.71
CA ALA A 44 -18.01 2.50 -16.73
C ALA A 44 -17.48 2.31 -15.30
N GLU A 45 -16.52 1.43 -15.13
CA GLU A 45 -15.95 1.08 -13.83
C GLU A 45 -14.45 1.36 -13.76
N LYS A 46 -13.96 1.73 -12.58
CA LYS A 46 -12.54 1.86 -12.29
C LYS A 46 -12.21 1.49 -10.85
N GLU A 47 -11.10 0.78 -10.66
CA GLU A 47 -10.56 0.48 -9.34
C GLU A 47 -9.78 1.66 -8.75
N MET A 48 -10.16 2.11 -7.56
CA MET A 48 -9.39 3.03 -6.72
C MET A 48 -8.55 2.24 -5.72
N LYS A 49 -7.23 2.33 -5.83
CA LYS A 49 -6.27 1.74 -4.88
C LYS A 49 -5.81 2.77 -3.87
N VAL A 50 -5.88 2.42 -2.59
CA VAL A 50 -5.39 3.26 -1.50
C VAL A 50 -4.10 2.66 -0.95
N PHE A 51 -3.05 3.48 -0.95
CA PHE A 51 -1.72 3.11 -0.48
C PHE A 51 -1.45 3.74 0.89
N VAL A 52 -0.82 2.98 1.77
CA VAL A 52 -0.32 3.46 3.06
C VAL A 52 1.17 3.24 3.07
N LEU A 53 1.92 4.32 3.10
CA LEU A 53 3.37 4.28 3.23
C LEU A 53 3.73 3.95 4.69
N PRO A 54 4.80 3.17 4.92
CA PRO A 54 5.37 3.03 6.26
C PRO A 54 5.65 4.42 6.84
N SER A 55 5.33 4.63 8.13
CA SER A 55 5.57 5.90 8.82
C SER A 55 7.07 6.17 9.04
N GLU A 56 7.89 5.13 9.01
CA GLU A 56 9.32 5.15 9.27
C GLU A 56 10.01 4.03 8.47
N GLY A 57 11.34 4.11 8.37
CA GLY A 57 12.16 3.05 7.78
C GLY A 57 12.10 1.77 8.62
N PRO A 58 12.54 0.62 8.06
CA PRO A 58 12.57 -0.61 8.82
C PRO A 58 13.58 -0.56 9.96
N THR A 59 13.26 -1.22 11.07
CA THR A 59 14.12 -1.32 12.25
C THR A 59 14.74 -2.71 12.31
N LEU A 60 16.04 -2.75 12.61
CA LEU A 60 16.73 -3.99 12.95
C LEU A 60 16.64 -4.23 14.46
N THR A 61 16.19 -5.41 14.86
CA THR A 61 16.16 -5.86 16.25
C THR A 61 16.84 -7.21 16.41
N GLY A 62 17.22 -7.56 17.64
CA GLY A 62 18.08 -8.69 17.91
C GLY A 62 19.54 -8.37 17.64
N GLY A 63 20.33 -9.40 17.36
CA GLY A 63 21.78 -9.29 17.25
C GLY A 63 22.48 -9.05 18.60
N ASN A 64 23.79 -9.28 18.60
CA ASN A 64 24.67 -9.01 19.73
C ASN A 64 25.52 -7.76 19.44
N GLN A 65 25.99 -7.13 20.51
CA GLN A 65 26.89 -5.98 20.40
C GLN A 65 28.24 -6.35 19.76
N GLU A 66 28.70 -7.58 19.98
CA GLU A 66 29.96 -8.10 19.47
C GLU A 66 29.81 -9.54 18.98
N TYR A 67 30.62 -9.90 18.00
CA TYR A 67 30.67 -11.22 17.38
C TYR A 67 32.12 -11.66 17.19
N ARG A 68 32.36 -12.96 17.33
CA ARG A 68 33.63 -13.60 16.99
C ARG A 68 33.57 -14.16 15.58
N ILE A 69 34.74 -14.40 15.00
CA ILE A 69 34.85 -15.07 13.71
C ILE A 69 34.23 -16.47 13.83
N GLY A 70 33.28 -16.77 12.94
CA GLY A 70 32.52 -18.01 12.94
C GLY A 70 31.17 -17.94 13.63
N ASP A 71 30.85 -16.83 14.31
CA ASP A 71 29.52 -16.65 14.90
C ASP A 71 28.46 -16.39 13.83
N THR A 72 27.25 -16.91 14.08
CA THR A 72 26.08 -16.62 13.26
C THR A 72 25.36 -15.38 13.78
N VAL A 73 25.19 -14.38 12.92
CA VAL A 73 24.41 -13.17 13.21
C VAL A 73 22.94 -13.45 12.91
N VAL A 74 22.07 -13.31 13.92
CA VAL A 74 20.62 -13.44 13.77
C VAL A 74 19.97 -12.12 14.18
N VAL A 75 19.32 -11.48 13.21
CA VAL A 75 18.65 -10.18 13.35
C VAL A 75 17.31 -10.21 12.64
N ASN A 76 16.35 -9.45 13.15
CA ASN A 76 15.04 -9.29 12.55
C ASN A 76 14.90 -7.89 11.95
N CYS A 77 14.50 -7.81 10.69
CA CYS A 77 14.17 -6.56 10.04
C CYS A 77 12.65 -6.42 9.99
N THR A 78 12.11 -5.41 10.66
CA THR A 78 10.66 -5.16 10.73
C THR A 78 10.35 -3.82 10.10
N SER A 79 9.40 -3.79 9.15
CA SER A 79 8.85 -2.54 8.62
C SER A 79 7.70 -2.03 9.48
N ALA A 80 7.50 -0.72 9.49
CA ALA A 80 6.24 -0.15 9.95
C ALA A 80 5.08 -0.58 9.04
N LYS A 81 3.86 -0.54 9.58
CA LYS A 81 2.65 -0.97 8.87
C LYS A 81 2.50 -0.20 7.54
N SER A 82 2.26 -0.95 6.46
CA SER A 82 2.05 -0.38 5.12
C SER A 82 1.02 -1.19 4.33
N LYS A 83 0.46 -0.57 3.28
CA LYS A 83 -0.36 -1.25 2.28
C LYS A 83 0.07 -0.80 0.88
N PRO A 84 0.55 -1.72 0.01
CA PRO A 84 0.78 -3.15 0.27
C PRO A 84 1.89 -3.37 1.31
N ALA A 85 2.09 -4.63 1.72
CA ALA A 85 3.18 -5.01 2.60
C ALA A 85 4.52 -4.56 2.01
N ALA A 86 5.38 -3.96 2.83
CA ALA A 86 6.67 -3.46 2.39
C ALA A 86 7.58 -4.61 1.92
N THR A 87 8.34 -4.36 0.86
CA THR A 87 9.39 -5.29 0.42
C THR A 87 10.69 -4.95 1.13
N LEU A 88 11.17 -5.87 1.97
CA LEU A 88 12.44 -5.72 2.69
C LEU A 88 13.57 -6.37 1.89
N ARG A 89 14.74 -5.74 1.90
CA ARG A 89 15.99 -6.25 1.31
C ARG A 89 17.12 -6.09 2.30
N TRP A 90 18.01 -7.07 2.33
CA TRP A 90 19.19 -7.06 3.19
C TRP A 90 20.42 -6.64 2.41
N TYR A 91 21.19 -5.74 3.00
CA TYR A 91 22.46 -5.27 2.49
C TYR A 91 23.52 -5.46 3.57
N ILE A 92 24.69 -5.96 3.20
CA ILE A 92 25.87 -6.03 4.06
C ILE A 92 26.96 -5.22 3.37
N ASN A 93 27.44 -4.15 4.02
CA ASN A 93 28.42 -3.22 3.43
C ASN A 93 28.00 -2.73 2.03
N ASP A 94 26.73 -2.34 1.90
CA ASP A 94 26.10 -1.87 0.65
C ASP A 94 25.95 -2.94 -0.47
N GLU A 95 26.32 -4.19 -0.21
CA GLU A 95 26.09 -5.29 -1.15
C GLU A 95 24.79 -6.04 -0.84
N LEU A 96 23.96 -6.23 -1.86
CA LEU A 96 22.70 -6.96 -1.74
C LEU A 96 22.97 -8.44 -1.45
N VAL A 97 22.40 -8.95 -0.36
CA VAL A 97 22.49 -10.37 -0.02
C VAL A 97 21.57 -11.18 -0.95
N SER A 98 22.13 -12.18 -1.65
CA SER A 98 21.35 -13.09 -2.49
C SER A 98 20.52 -14.06 -1.64
N GLN A 99 19.28 -14.35 -2.06
CA GLN A 99 18.39 -15.24 -1.30
C GLN A 99 18.89 -16.70 -1.22
N GLU A 100 19.80 -17.13 -2.10
CA GLU A 100 20.37 -18.48 -2.05
C GLU A 100 21.37 -18.70 -0.91
N ASN A 101 21.96 -17.63 -0.37
CA ASN A 101 22.98 -17.70 0.69
C ASN A 101 22.45 -17.31 2.07
N SER A 102 21.13 -17.25 2.26
CA SER A 102 20.54 -16.68 3.45
C SER A 102 19.32 -17.46 3.93
N PRO A 103 19.32 -17.97 5.18
CA PRO A 103 18.10 -18.47 5.84
C PRO A 103 17.20 -17.29 6.29
N VAL A 104 17.12 -16.25 5.47
CA VAL A 104 16.39 -15.01 5.75
C VAL A 104 14.93 -15.24 5.43
N ARG A 105 14.11 -15.35 6.46
CA ARG A 105 12.65 -15.22 6.34
C ARG A 105 12.29 -13.78 6.66
N SER A 106 11.83 -13.04 5.64
CA SER A 106 11.10 -11.79 5.80
C SER A 106 9.71 -12.04 6.36
#